data_AF-A0A1I8F1V0-F1
#
_entry.id   AF-A0A1I8F1V0-F1
#
_cell.length_a   1.000
_cell.length_b   1.000
_cell.length_c   1.000
_cell.angle_alpha   90.00
_cell.angle_beta   90.00
_cell.angle_gamma   90.00
#
_symmetry.space_group_name_H-M   'P 1'
#
loop_
_entity.id
_entity.type
_entity.pdbx_description
1 polymer ?
#
loop_
_entity_poly.entity_id
_entity_poly.type
_entity_poly.pdbx_seq_one_letter_code
_entity_poly.pdbx_strand_id
1 'polypeptide(L)'
;MSAFKAMDNANNPEAAKAAPAYLQAGSRQPAARGGVTRNPSQIKQMLLEWCQAATKNYKDKGVCVTNFSSSWSDGLAFCALIHNFHPDSFNFDELKASERRKNFQLAFDTAEKVADIAPLLDVEDMMKMKNPDWKCVFTYVQSFYRKFRSTEREKEREKESEKELEKETEKEKERKKETKKENEKETETEKEKETEKEERERLRPRG
;
A
#
# COMPACT_ATOMS: atom_id res chain seq x y z
N MET A 1 -64.16 -8.07 10.59
CA MET A 1 -64.22 -6.76 11.25
C MET A 1 -64.42 -7.00 12.73
N SER A 2 -63.57 -6.42 13.58
CA SER A 2 -63.77 -6.18 15.02
C SER A 2 -62.39 -5.81 15.60
N ALA A 3 -62.17 -4.83 16.46
CA ALA A 3 -62.88 -3.62 16.86
C ALA A 3 -61.81 -2.82 17.65
N PHE A 4 -61.84 -1.48 17.55
CA PHE A 4 -61.15 -0.52 18.42
C PHE A 4 -61.25 -0.93 19.92
N LYS A 5 -60.32 -0.64 20.85
CA LYS A 5 -59.79 0.69 21.21
C LYS A 5 -58.72 0.54 22.31
N ALA A 6 -57.78 1.48 22.32
CA ALA A 6 -56.67 1.66 23.25
C ALA A 6 -57.07 2.08 24.69
N MET A 7 -56.15 1.88 25.64
CA MET A 7 -55.88 2.71 26.83
C MET A 7 -54.55 2.20 27.44
N ASP A 8 -53.41 2.86 27.23
CA ASP A 8 -52.82 3.97 28.00
C ASP A 8 -52.40 3.68 29.46
N ASN A 9 -51.07 3.67 29.63
CA ASN A 9 -50.29 4.55 30.52
C ASN A 9 -49.88 4.09 31.93
N ALA A 10 -48.58 4.32 32.19
CA ALA A 10 -47.92 4.67 33.45
C ALA A 10 -47.98 3.66 34.62
N ASN A 11 -47.08 3.60 35.60
CA ASN A 11 -45.79 4.19 35.94
C ASN A 11 -45.60 3.76 37.41
N ASN A 12 -44.50 3.11 37.81
CA ASN A 12 -43.64 3.55 38.91
C ASN A 12 -42.61 2.45 39.29
N PRO A 13 -41.36 2.82 39.59
CA PRO A 13 -40.29 1.92 39.98
C PRO A 13 -40.25 1.66 41.50
N GLU A 14 -39.41 0.70 41.89
CA GLU A 14 -38.85 0.51 43.23
C GLU A 14 -39.68 -0.29 44.26
N ALA A 15 -39.53 -1.62 44.19
CA ALA A 15 -39.47 -2.51 45.36
C ALA A 15 -38.64 -3.74 44.94
N ALA A 16 -37.32 -3.69 45.10
CA ALA A 16 -36.60 -4.15 46.30
C ALA A 16 -36.49 -5.69 46.42
N LYS A 17 -35.28 -6.16 46.10
CA LYS A 17 -34.47 -7.12 46.88
C LYS A 17 -35.01 -8.55 47.07
N ALA A 18 -34.41 -9.50 46.34
CA ALA A 18 -33.57 -10.59 46.87
C ALA A 18 -33.48 -11.74 45.84
N ALA A 19 -32.29 -12.03 45.33
CA ALA A 19 -32.00 -13.29 44.64
C ALA A 19 -30.66 -13.83 45.14
N PRO A 20 -30.56 -15.11 45.55
CA PRO A 20 -29.38 -15.65 46.20
C PRO A 20 -28.29 -16.02 45.18
N ALA A 21 -27.05 -15.86 45.62
CA ALA A 21 -25.84 -16.26 44.93
C ALA A 21 -25.74 -17.78 44.82
N TYR A 22 -25.55 -18.31 43.60
CA TYR A 22 -24.78 -19.53 43.40
C TYR A 22 -24.17 -19.56 41.99
N LEU A 23 -22.90 -19.97 41.94
CA LEU A 23 -22.06 -20.36 40.79
C LEU A 23 -21.31 -19.26 40.03
N GLN A 24 -20.19 -18.90 40.65
CA GLN A 24 -18.97 -18.44 40.01
C GLN A 24 -18.35 -19.57 39.17
N ALA A 25 -18.39 -19.46 37.84
CA ALA A 25 -17.57 -20.23 36.92
C ALA A 25 -16.73 -19.25 36.09
N GLY A 26 -15.41 -19.37 36.22
CA GLY A 26 -14.43 -18.43 35.67
C GLY A 26 -14.52 -18.28 34.16
N SER A 27 -14.92 -17.09 33.71
CA SER A 27 -14.71 -16.63 32.35
C SER A 27 -13.22 -16.34 32.16
N ARG A 28 -12.47 -17.32 31.62
CA ARG A 28 -11.17 -17.08 30.98
C ARG A 28 -11.40 -16.07 29.86
N GLN A 29 -11.03 -14.82 30.10
CA GLN A 29 -10.90 -13.82 29.04
C GLN A 29 -9.85 -14.33 28.04
N PRO A 30 -10.15 -14.43 26.74
CA PRO A 30 -9.09 -14.57 25.75
C PRO A 30 -8.26 -13.28 25.79
N ALA A 31 -6.95 -13.45 25.94
CA ALA A 31 -6.00 -12.34 25.94
C ALA A 31 -6.24 -11.45 24.71
N ALA A 32 -6.67 -10.22 24.97
CA ALA A 32 -6.77 -9.20 23.96
C ALA A 32 -5.39 -9.04 23.32
N ARG A 33 -5.25 -9.50 22.06
CA ARG A 33 -4.21 -8.97 21.18
C ARG A 33 -4.35 -7.46 21.24
N GLY A 34 -3.30 -6.77 21.66
CA GLY A 34 -3.27 -5.32 21.82
C GLY A 34 -3.58 -4.61 20.50
N GLY A 35 -4.86 -4.49 20.19
CA GLY A 35 -5.36 -3.56 19.20
C GLY A 35 -5.24 -2.19 19.83
N VAL A 36 -4.21 -1.44 19.44
CA VAL A 36 -4.22 0.01 19.64
C VAL A 36 -5.47 0.51 18.93
N THR A 37 -6.54 0.79 19.67
CA THR A 37 -7.71 1.47 19.14
C THR A 37 -7.28 2.89 18.81
N ARG A 38 -6.71 3.08 17.62
CA ARG A 38 -6.39 4.42 17.11
C ARG A 38 -7.69 5.21 17.15
N ASN A 39 -7.69 6.34 17.86
CA ASN A 39 -8.85 7.20 17.98
C ASN A 39 -9.33 7.56 16.55
N PRO A 40 -10.63 7.46 16.22
CA PRO A 40 -11.14 7.81 14.90
C PRO A 40 -10.64 9.17 14.37
N SER A 41 -10.49 10.15 15.26
CA SER A 41 -9.92 11.47 14.91
C SER A 41 -8.46 11.38 14.46
N GLN A 42 -7.64 10.53 15.09
CA GLN A 42 -6.25 10.29 14.69
C GLN A 42 -6.17 9.59 13.33
N ILE A 43 -7.06 8.62 13.06
CA ILE A 43 -7.12 7.94 11.76
C ILE A 43 -7.48 8.95 10.66
N LYS A 44 -8.48 9.80 10.92
CA LYS A 44 -8.89 10.85 9.99
C LYS A 44 -7.75 11.82 9.70
N GLN A 45 -7.01 12.24 10.72
CA GLN A 45 -5.86 13.13 10.59
C GLN A 45 -4.73 12.47 9.78
N MET A 46 -4.36 11.24 10.12
CA MET A 46 -3.34 10.47 9.39
C MET A 46 -3.68 10.33 7.90
N LEU A 47 -4.96 10.06 7.58
CA LEU A 47 -5.38 9.94 6.19
C LEU A 47 -5.34 11.29 5.45
N LEU A 48 -5.69 12.38 6.14
CA LEU A 48 -5.63 13.73 5.58
C LEU A 48 -4.18 14.12 5.26
N GLU A 49 -3.26 13.87 6.19
CA GLU A 49 -1.81 14.11 5.99
C GLU A 49 -1.27 13.29 4.81
N TRP A 50 -1.71 12.03 4.69
CA TRP A 50 -1.34 11.22 3.53
C TRP A 50 -1.85 11.82 2.21
N CYS A 51 -3.10 12.28 2.15
CA CYS A 51 -3.63 12.94 0.95
C CYS A 51 -2.81 14.18 0.60
N GLN A 52 -2.50 15.02 1.60
CA GLN A 52 -1.71 16.23 1.42
C GLN A 52 -0.29 15.94 0.91
N ALA A 53 0.34 14.89 1.42
CA ALA A 53 1.66 14.46 0.95
C ALA A 53 1.60 13.91 -0.49
N ALA A 54 0.59 13.11 -0.81
CA ALA A 54 0.39 12.53 -2.13
C ALA A 54 0.01 13.57 -3.19
N THR A 55 -0.66 14.67 -2.81
CA THR A 55 -1.06 15.74 -3.73
C THR A 55 -0.18 16.99 -3.62
N LYS A 56 0.98 16.93 -2.97
CA LYS A 56 1.84 18.11 -2.71
C LYS A 56 2.29 18.83 -3.99
N ASN A 57 2.48 18.08 -5.08
CA ASN A 57 2.96 18.58 -6.37
C ASN A 57 1.85 19.14 -7.27
N TYR A 58 0.62 19.28 -6.77
CA TYR A 58 -0.54 19.78 -7.52
C TYR A 58 -1.12 21.07 -6.90
N LYS A 59 -0.45 21.64 -5.88
CA LYS A 59 -0.92 22.83 -5.17
C LYS A 59 -0.95 24.06 -6.08
N ASP A 60 0.03 24.18 -6.96
CA ASP A 60 0.12 25.21 -8.01
C ASP A 60 -1.00 25.07 -9.06
N LYS A 61 -1.51 23.85 -9.25
CA LYS A 61 -2.64 23.52 -10.14
C LYS A 61 -4.01 23.60 -9.45
N GLY A 62 -4.06 24.17 -8.23
CA GLY A 62 -5.30 24.41 -7.50
C GLY A 62 -5.78 23.25 -6.61
N VAL A 63 -5.01 22.18 -6.45
CA VAL A 63 -5.40 21.05 -5.57
C VAL A 63 -4.90 21.29 -4.14
N CYS A 64 -5.84 21.59 -3.23
CA CYS A 64 -5.55 21.77 -1.80
C CYS A 64 -6.50 20.95 -0.92
N VAL A 65 -6.00 19.81 -0.43
CA VAL A 65 -6.78 18.89 0.42
C VAL A 65 -6.69 19.33 1.89
N THR A 66 -7.77 19.89 2.42
CA THR A 66 -7.86 20.35 3.83
C THR A 66 -8.94 19.61 4.62
N ASN A 67 -9.83 18.90 3.94
CA ASN A 67 -10.94 18.16 4.52
C ASN A 67 -11.37 17.03 3.58
N PHE A 68 -12.38 16.23 3.97
CA PHE A 68 -12.96 15.16 3.15
C PHE A 68 -14.29 15.56 2.49
N SER A 69 -14.56 16.84 2.28
CA SER A 69 -15.81 17.32 1.69
C SER A 69 -15.53 18.33 0.58
N SER A 70 -15.51 19.63 0.86
CA SER A 70 -15.35 20.68 -0.16
C SER A 70 -14.06 20.58 -0.98
N SER A 71 -12.95 20.12 -0.37
CA SER A 71 -11.68 19.88 -1.09
C SER A 71 -11.75 18.82 -2.18
N TRP A 72 -12.85 18.04 -2.24
CA TRP A 72 -13.06 16.95 -3.19
C TRP A 72 -14.23 17.23 -4.14
N SER A 73 -14.84 18.41 -4.02
CA SER A 73 -16.09 18.74 -4.71
C SER A 73 -15.95 18.88 -6.23
N ASP A 74 -14.75 19.16 -6.73
CA ASP A 74 -14.46 19.36 -8.16
C ASP A 74 -13.82 18.16 -8.86
N GLY A 75 -13.58 17.07 -8.11
CA GLY A 75 -12.96 15.85 -8.61
C GLY A 75 -11.44 15.90 -8.79
N LEU A 76 -10.81 17.08 -8.75
CA LEU A 76 -9.37 17.21 -9.02
C LEU A 76 -8.51 16.53 -7.96
N ALA A 77 -8.95 16.49 -6.71
CA ALA A 77 -8.24 15.78 -5.64
C ALA A 77 -8.17 14.26 -5.91
N PHE A 78 -9.23 13.65 -6.47
CA PHE A 78 -9.21 12.24 -6.87
C PHE A 78 -8.26 12.03 -8.05
N CYS A 79 -8.34 12.87 -9.08
CA CYS A 79 -7.43 12.82 -10.22
C CYS A 79 -5.96 12.95 -9.79
N ALA A 80 -5.67 13.87 -8.86
CA ALA A 80 -4.31 14.12 -8.40
C ALA A 80 -3.74 12.92 -7.64
N LEU A 81 -4.55 12.25 -6.81
CA LEU A 81 -4.14 11.00 -6.15
C LEU A 81 -3.77 9.94 -7.18
N ILE A 82 -4.64 9.69 -8.17
CA ILE A 82 -4.40 8.65 -9.18
C ILE A 82 -3.14 8.97 -10.00
N HIS A 83 -3.03 10.19 -10.51
CA HIS A 83 -1.90 10.63 -11.31
C HIS A 83 -0.58 10.60 -10.54
N ASN A 84 -0.59 10.80 -9.21
CA ASN A 84 0.62 10.67 -8.40
C ASN A 84 1.20 9.25 -8.39
N PHE A 85 0.35 8.21 -8.44
CA PHE A 85 0.80 6.81 -8.45
C PHE A 85 0.86 6.21 -9.86
N HIS A 86 0.11 6.78 -10.80
CA HIS A 86 0.01 6.38 -12.20
C HIS A 86 0.08 7.63 -13.11
N PRO A 87 1.26 8.27 -13.25
CA PRO A 87 1.41 9.50 -14.02
C PRO A 87 1.05 9.35 -15.50
N ASP A 88 1.19 8.14 -16.06
CA ASP A 88 0.88 7.87 -17.47
C ASP A 88 -0.61 7.60 -17.74
N SER A 89 -1.47 7.69 -16.72
CA SER A 89 -2.89 7.33 -16.85
C SER A 89 -3.73 8.36 -17.61
N PHE A 90 -3.41 9.66 -17.48
CA PHE A 90 -4.05 10.76 -18.20
C PHE A 90 -3.24 12.06 -18.03
N ASN A 91 -3.46 13.06 -18.87
CA ASN A 91 -2.80 14.36 -18.72
C ASN A 91 -3.53 15.23 -17.66
N PHE A 92 -2.94 15.40 -16.47
CA PHE A 92 -3.52 16.22 -15.41
C PHE A 92 -3.60 17.72 -15.80
N ASP A 93 -2.67 18.23 -16.61
CA ASP A 93 -2.59 19.66 -16.95
C ASP A 93 -3.75 20.17 -17.81
N GLU A 94 -4.50 19.26 -18.42
CA GLU A 94 -5.69 19.59 -19.21
C GLU A 94 -6.96 19.67 -18.36
N LEU A 95 -6.91 19.27 -17.09
CA LEU A 95 -8.06 19.24 -16.20
C LEU A 95 -8.38 20.63 -15.64
N LYS A 96 -9.68 20.92 -15.52
CA LYS A 96 -10.19 22.19 -15.00
C LYS A 96 -11.18 21.94 -13.88
N ALA A 97 -11.11 22.73 -12.81
CA ALA A 97 -12.03 22.63 -11.67
C ALA A 97 -13.52 22.84 -12.07
N SER A 98 -13.78 23.57 -13.16
CA SER A 98 -15.12 23.77 -13.70
C SER A 98 -15.73 22.52 -14.34
N GLU A 99 -14.90 21.56 -14.78
CA GLU A 99 -15.33 20.34 -15.46
C GLU A 99 -15.61 19.19 -14.47
N ARG A 100 -16.30 19.48 -13.36
CA ARG A 100 -16.51 18.56 -12.22
C ARG A 100 -16.91 17.14 -12.64
N ARG A 101 -17.92 17.03 -13.50
CA ARG A 101 -18.46 15.74 -13.97
C ARG A 101 -17.41 14.91 -14.71
N LYS A 102 -16.66 15.54 -15.61
CA LYS A 102 -15.56 14.92 -16.36
C LYS A 102 -14.47 14.46 -15.41
N ASN A 103 -14.11 15.29 -14.42
CA ASN A 103 -13.08 14.94 -13.44
C ASN A 103 -13.49 13.72 -12.60
N PHE A 104 -14.72 13.67 -12.09
CA PHE A 104 -15.20 12.50 -11.33
C PHE A 104 -15.23 11.24 -12.17
N GLN A 105 -15.79 11.31 -13.37
CA GLN A 105 -15.86 10.15 -14.28
C GLN A 105 -14.46 9.62 -14.59
N LEU A 106 -13.56 10.51 -15.02
CA LEU A 106 -12.16 10.16 -15.30
C LEU A 106 -11.48 9.53 -14.10
N ALA A 107 -11.64 10.12 -12.91
CA ALA A 107 -11.01 9.60 -11.71
C ALA A 107 -11.52 8.19 -11.36
N PHE A 108 -12.84 7.98 -11.34
CA PHE A 108 -13.41 6.71 -10.89
C PHE A 108 -13.14 5.59 -11.89
N ASP A 109 -13.31 5.85 -13.18
CA ASP A 109 -13.02 4.87 -14.25
C ASP A 109 -11.53 4.51 -14.27
N THR A 110 -10.65 5.51 -14.12
CA THR A 110 -9.20 5.27 -14.12
C THR A 110 -8.80 4.49 -12.87
N ALA A 111 -9.31 4.85 -11.69
CA ALA A 111 -8.99 4.15 -10.44
C ALA A 111 -9.39 2.68 -10.48
N GLU A 112 -10.55 2.35 -11.06
CA GLU A 112 -10.95 0.97 -11.30
C GLU A 112 -10.01 0.27 -12.28
N LYS A 113 -9.73 0.91 -13.43
CA LYS A 113 -8.92 0.30 -14.50
C LYS A 113 -7.47 0.03 -14.12
N VAL A 114 -6.78 0.99 -13.48
CA VAL A 114 -5.32 0.91 -13.26
C VAL A 114 -4.94 0.45 -11.86
N ALA A 115 -5.85 0.61 -10.90
CA ALA A 115 -5.61 0.30 -9.51
C ALA A 115 -6.64 -0.68 -8.92
N ASP A 116 -7.65 -1.13 -9.68
CA ASP A 116 -8.67 -2.07 -9.18
C ASP A 116 -9.28 -1.57 -7.86
N ILE A 117 -9.65 -0.28 -7.87
CA ILE A 117 -10.37 0.39 -6.79
C ILE A 117 -11.82 0.55 -7.24
N ALA A 118 -12.71 -0.29 -6.73
CA ALA A 118 -14.13 -0.23 -7.05
C ALA A 118 -14.73 1.15 -6.69
N PRO A 119 -15.53 1.76 -7.58
CA PRO A 119 -16.16 3.05 -7.31
C PRO A 119 -17.19 2.93 -6.19
N LEU A 120 -16.99 3.67 -5.09
CA LEU A 120 -17.94 3.73 -3.96
C LEU A 120 -18.84 4.97 -4.00
N LEU A 121 -18.57 5.90 -4.92
CA LEU A 121 -19.30 7.14 -5.10
C LEU A 121 -19.86 7.17 -6.52
N ASP A 122 -21.10 7.62 -6.65
CA ASP A 122 -21.74 7.83 -7.94
C ASP A 122 -21.52 9.27 -8.44
N VAL A 123 -21.24 9.42 -9.73
CA VAL A 123 -20.96 10.74 -10.34
C VAL A 123 -22.17 11.66 -10.25
N GLU A 124 -23.39 11.17 -10.45
CA GLU A 124 -24.61 11.99 -10.35
C GLU A 124 -24.81 12.51 -8.94
N ASP A 125 -24.58 11.68 -7.92
CA ASP A 125 -24.73 12.09 -6.53
C ASP A 125 -23.69 13.13 -6.12
N MET A 126 -22.46 13.01 -6.63
CA MET A 126 -21.41 14.01 -6.44
C MET A 126 -21.74 15.35 -7.13
N MET A 127 -22.46 15.30 -8.25
CA MET A 127 -22.87 16.49 -9.00
C MET A 127 -24.05 17.22 -8.37
N LYS A 128 -24.99 16.50 -7.74
CA LYS A 128 -26.17 17.09 -7.07
C LYS A 128 -25.80 17.99 -5.89
N MET A 129 -24.69 17.71 -5.22
CA MET A 129 -24.25 18.44 -4.03
C MET A 129 -23.10 19.40 -4.35
N LYS A 130 -23.15 20.59 -3.74
CA LYS A 130 -22.01 21.53 -3.77
C LYS A 130 -20.80 20.93 -3.03
N ASN A 131 -21.06 20.30 -1.88
CA ASN A 131 -20.06 19.65 -1.06
C ASN A 131 -20.55 18.22 -0.73
N PRO A 132 -19.76 17.17 -1.01
CA PRO A 132 -20.17 15.79 -0.74
C PRO A 132 -20.14 15.46 0.77
N ASP A 133 -20.88 14.41 1.18
CA ASP A 133 -20.79 13.90 2.57
C ASP A 133 -19.37 13.41 2.85
N TRP A 134 -18.78 13.98 3.90
CA TRP A 134 -17.40 13.71 4.26
C TRP A 134 -17.15 12.26 4.68
N LYS A 135 -18.16 11.53 5.16
CA LYS A 135 -18.00 10.11 5.53
C LYS A 135 -17.87 9.26 4.28
N CYS A 136 -18.70 9.50 3.26
CA CYS A 136 -18.64 8.76 1.99
C CYS A 136 -17.30 8.98 1.29
N VAL A 137 -16.85 10.24 1.19
CA VAL A 137 -15.53 10.57 0.64
C VAL A 137 -14.41 9.96 1.47
N PHE A 138 -14.46 10.08 2.80
CA PHE A 138 -13.46 9.48 3.68
C PHE A 138 -13.36 7.97 3.46
N THR A 139 -14.48 7.25 3.44
CA THR A 139 -14.52 5.80 3.18
C THR A 139 -13.94 5.46 1.81
N TYR A 140 -14.25 6.25 0.78
CA TYR A 140 -13.69 5.98 -0.54
C TYR A 140 -12.18 6.24 -0.59
N VAL A 141 -11.71 7.33 0.01
CA VAL A 141 -10.28 7.66 0.12
C VAL A 141 -9.50 6.61 0.93
N GLN A 142 -10.13 5.94 1.90
CA GLN A 142 -9.51 4.79 2.58
C GLN A 142 -9.18 3.64 1.61
N SER A 143 -10.01 3.41 0.58
CA SER A 143 -9.73 2.41 -0.46
C SER A 143 -8.50 2.78 -1.27
N PHE A 144 -8.36 4.05 -1.68
CA PHE A 144 -7.16 4.56 -2.35
C PHE A 144 -5.91 4.38 -1.48
N TYR A 145 -5.98 4.78 -0.22
CA TYR A 145 -4.87 4.64 0.73
C TYR A 145 -4.41 3.19 0.87
N ARG A 146 -5.35 2.25 1.03
CA ARG A 146 -5.05 0.83 1.17
C ARG A 146 -4.37 0.28 -0.08
N LYS A 147 -4.89 0.60 -1.26
CA LYS A 147 -4.35 0.09 -2.53
C LYS A 147 -2.96 0.66 -2.80
N PHE A 148 -2.80 1.98 -2.80
CA PHE A 148 -1.54 2.63 -3.13
C PHE A 148 -0.44 2.35 -2.11
N ARG A 149 -0.74 2.22 -0.81
CA ARG A 149 0.27 1.77 0.16
C ARG A 149 0.67 0.30 -0.02
N SER A 150 -0.17 -0.55 -0.62
CA SER A 150 0.26 -1.90 -0.97
C SER A 150 1.24 -1.86 -2.14
N THR A 151 0.87 -1.14 -3.20
CA THR A 151 1.68 -1.00 -4.42
C THR A 151 3.07 -0.43 -4.13
N GLU A 152 3.19 0.59 -3.27
CA GLU A 152 4.50 1.15 -2.92
C GLU A 152 5.39 0.14 -2.17
N ARG A 153 4.82 -0.67 -1.26
CA ARG A 153 5.56 -1.73 -0.57
C ARG A 153 6.01 -2.85 -1.51
N GLU A 154 5.21 -3.15 -2.52
CA GLU A 154 5.55 -4.15 -3.55
C GLU A 154 6.74 -3.64 -4.38
N LYS A 155 6.70 -2.39 -4.86
CA LYS A 155 7.82 -1.76 -5.57
C LYS A 155 9.11 -1.71 -4.74
N GLU A 156 9.01 -1.46 -3.44
CA GLU A 156 10.17 -1.47 -2.54
C GLU A 156 10.82 -2.86 -2.45
N ARG A 157 10.00 -3.91 -2.34
CA ARG A 157 10.46 -5.31 -2.30
C ARG A 157 11.08 -5.75 -3.62
N GLU A 158 10.48 -5.37 -4.75
CA GLU A 158 11.04 -5.66 -6.08
C GLU A 158 12.42 -5.04 -6.24
N LYS A 159 12.57 -3.75 -5.91
CA LYS A 159 13.87 -3.05 -5.93
C LYS A 159 14.90 -3.67 -5.00
N GLU A 160 14.48 -4.19 -3.85
CA GLU A 160 15.37 -4.91 -2.93
C GLU A 160 15.83 -6.22 -3.55
N SER A 161 14.92 -6.99 -4.14
CA SER A 161 15.25 -8.25 -4.82
C SER A 161 16.15 -8.06 -6.06
N GLU A 162 15.95 -6.99 -6.84
CA GLU A 162 16.81 -6.63 -7.97
C GLU A 162 18.25 -6.33 -7.51
N LYS A 163 18.39 -5.55 -6.43
CA LYS A 163 19.70 -5.25 -5.83
C LYS A 163 20.39 -6.48 -5.27
N GLU A 164 19.64 -7.43 -4.71
CA GLU A 164 20.21 -8.69 -4.21
C GLU A 164 20.71 -9.56 -5.36
N LEU A 165 19.93 -9.67 -6.45
CA LEU A 165 20.32 -10.39 -7.65
C LEU A 165 21.59 -9.77 -8.29
N GLU A 166 21.66 -8.43 -8.39
CA GLU A 166 22.86 -7.75 -8.88
C GLU A 166 24.10 -8.11 -8.06
N LYS A 167 24.01 -8.07 -6.71
CA LYS A 167 25.11 -8.45 -5.81
C LYS A 167 25.51 -9.92 -5.98
N GLU A 168 24.55 -10.82 -6.13
CA GLU A 168 24.84 -12.25 -6.31
C GLU A 168 25.53 -12.52 -7.64
N THR A 169 25.06 -11.89 -8.73
CA THR A 169 25.72 -11.99 -10.04
C THR A 169 27.14 -11.44 -10.03
N GLU A 170 27.41 -10.36 -9.27
CA GLU A 170 28.75 -9.80 -9.12
C GLU A 170 29.66 -10.77 -8.36
N LYS A 171 29.21 -11.31 -7.23
CA LYS A 171 29.94 -12.35 -6.47
C LYS A 171 30.22 -13.60 -7.29
N GLU A 172 29.28 -14.02 -8.13
CA GLU A 172 29.50 -15.19 -8.99
C GLU A 172 30.52 -14.89 -10.10
N LYS A 173 30.52 -13.69 -10.67
CA LYS A 173 31.56 -13.25 -11.62
C LYS A 173 32.95 -13.23 -10.95
N GLU A 174 33.04 -12.77 -9.71
CA GLU A 174 34.29 -12.78 -8.95
C GLU A 174 34.78 -14.20 -8.68
N ARG A 175 33.91 -15.09 -8.19
CA ARG A 175 34.26 -16.51 -7.98
C ARG A 175 34.74 -17.19 -9.26
N LYS A 176 34.06 -16.97 -10.40
CA LYS A 176 34.48 -17.51 -11.69
C LYS A 176 35.83 -16.96 -12.15
N LYS A 177 36.15 -15.69 -11.85
CA LYS A 177 37.47 -15.11 -12.12
C LYS A 177 38.56 -15.73 -11.26
N GLU A 178 38.29 -15.98 -9.98
CA GLU A 178 39.23 -16.62 -9.05
C GLU A 178 39.51 -18.06 -9.48
N THR A 179 38.47 -18.86 -9.75
CA THR A 179 38.63 -20.25 -10.23
C THR A 179 39.41 -20.32 -11.54
N LYS A 180 39.17 -19.37 -12.47
CA LYS A 180 39.93 -19.33 -13.73
C LYS A 180 41.42 -19.06 -13.48
N LYS A 181 41.75 -18.14 -12.56
CA LYS A 181 43.14 -17.84 -12.19
C LYS A 181 43.84 -19.01 -11.52
N GLU A 182 43.16 -19.74 -10.64
CA GLU A 182 43.71 -20.94 -9.99
C GLU A 182 44.01 -22.04 -11.02
N ASN A 183 43.06 -22.34 -11.91
CA ASN A 183 43.26 -23.34 -12.96
C ASN A 183 44.43 -22.98 -13.90
N GLU A 184 44.55 -21.71 -14.33
CA GLU A 184 45.66 -21.27 -15.17
C GLU A 184 47.02 -21.47 -14.47
N LYS A 185 47.08 -21.20 -13.16
CA LYS A 185 48.30 -21.34 -12.35
C LYS A 185 48.69 -22.79 -12.11
N GLU A 186 47.73 -23.68 -11.87
CA GLU A 186 47.98 -25.13 -11.78
C GLU A 186 48.49 -25.68 -13.12
N THR A 187 47.91 -25.23 -14.23
CA THR A 187 48.33 -25.67 -15.58
C THR A 187 49.77 -25.25 -15.91
N GLU A 188 50.20 -24.04 -15.51
CA GLU A 188 51.59 -23.59 -15.65
C GLU A 188 52.55 -24.39 -14.76
N THR A 189 52.15 -24.66 -13.52
CA THR A 189 52.98 -25.41 -12.56
C THR A 189 53.19 -26.86 -13.00
N GLU A 190 52.17 -27.50 -13.58
CA GLU A 190 52.32 -28.86 -14.14
C GLU A 190 53.25 -28.87 -15.35
N LYS A 191 53.13 -27.89 -16.26
CA LYS A 191 54.02 -27.78 -17.41
C LYS A 191 55.48 -27.60 -17.00
N GLU A 192 55.76 -26.74 -16.02
CA GLU A 192 57.12 -26.53 -15.51
C GLU A 192 57.73 -27.82 -14.95
N LYS A 193 56.97 -28.56 -14.14
CA LYS A 193 57.40 -29.85 -13.58
C LYS A 193 57.63 -30.90 -14.66
N GLU A 194 56.82 -30.92 -15.71
CA GLU A 194 56.99 -31.83 -16.85
C GLU A 194 58.27 -31.51 -17.62
N THR A 195 58.52 -30.23 -17.91
CA THR A 195 59.76 -29.78 -18.55
C THR A 195 61.01 -30.09 -17.72
N GLU A 196 60.99 -29.85 -16.41
CA GLU A 196 62.12 -30.20 -15.53
C GLU A 196 62.36 -31.72 -15.49
N LYS A 197 61.29 -32.52 -15.50
CA LYS A 197 61.38 -33.98 -15.50
C LYS A 197 61.99 -34.50 -16.81
N GLU A 198 61.56 -33.97 -17.95
CA GLU A 198 62.13 -34.31 -19.26
C GLU A 198 63.60 -33.90 -19.37
N GLU A 199 63.97 -32.71 -18.88
CA GLU A 199 65.36 -32.24 -18.88
C GLU A 199 66.26 -33.12 -18.01
N ARG A 200 65.78 -33.47 -16.80
CA ARG A 200 66.48 -34.37 -15.88
C ARG A 200 66.64 -35.79 -16.43
N GLU A 201 65.74 -36.22 -17.30
CA GLU A 201 65.82 -37.51 -17.99
C GLU A 201 66.82 -37.49 -19.15
N ARG A 202 66.95 -36.36 -19.87
CA ARG A 202 67.96 -36.16 -20.92
C ARG A 202 69.40 -36.08 -20.41
N LEU A 203 69.62 -35.59 -19.18
CA LEU A 203 70.94 -35.44 -18.56
C LEU A 203 71.49 -36.73 -17.91
N ARG A 204 70.76 -37.86 -17.99
CA ARG A 204 71.27 -39.13 -17.43
C ARG A 204 72.44 -39.67 -18.26
N PRO A 205 73.58 -40.05 -17.64
CA PRO A 205 74.70 -40.63 -18.37
C PRO A 205 74.30 -41.96 -19.02
N ARG A 206 74.63 -42.14 -20.30
CA ARG A 206 74.53 -43.44 -20.96
C ARG A 206 75.72 -44.28 -20.51
N GLY A 207 75.43 -45.34 -19.76
CA GLY A 207 76.41 -46.36 -19.36
C GLY A 207 76.89 -47.20 -20.53
#